data_AF-A0A3N4JK26-F1
#
_entry.id   AF-A0A3N4JK26-F1
#
_cell.length_a   1.000
_cell.length_b   1.000
_cell.length_c   1.000
_cell.angle_alpha   90.00
_cell.angle_beta   90.00
_cell.angle_gamma   90.00
#
_symmetry.space_group_name_H-M   'P 1'
#
loop_
_entity.id
_entity.type
_entity.pdbx_description
1 polymer ?
#
loop_
_entity_poly.entity_id
_entity_poly.type
_entity_poly.pdbx_seq_one_letter_code
_entity_poly.pdbx_strand_id
1 'polypeptide(L)' 'MTSQPDFQLQKLILIEEIEQQGHLVMFFPKFHCEINWTEYFWAQCKRYARKHWDYTLAGL' A
#
# COMPACT_ATOMS: atom_id res chain seq x y z
N MET A 1 18.18 18.90 12.53
CA MET A 1 17.00 19.21 11.69
C MET A 1 15.77 18.39 12.08
N THR A 2 15.89 17.14 12.52
CA THR A 2 14.73 16.31 12.94
C THR A 2 14.10 16.66 14.29
N SER A 3 14.70 17.53 15.11
CA SER A 3 14.26 17.76 16.50
C SER A 3 13.44 19.03 16.71
N GLN A 4 13.07 19.76 15.65
CA GLN A 4 12.20 20.92 15.83
C GLN A 4 10.75 20.43 16.03
N PRO A 5 10.01 21.00 16.99
CA PRO A 5 8.71 20.49 17.41
C PRO A 5 7.62 20.63 16.34
N ASP A 6 7.72 21.64 15.48
CA ASP A 6 6.83 21.87 14.34
C ASP A 6 6.89 20.72 13.33
N PHE A 7 8.09 20.24 12.98
CA PHE A 7 8.25 19.10 12.09
C PHE A 7 7.76 17.77 12.70
N GLN A 8 7.81 17.63 14.02
CA GLN A 8 7.31 16.44 14.72
C GLN A 8 5.78 16.43 14.84
N LEU A 9 5.17 17.61 14.93
CA LEU A 9 3.72 17.79 15.08
C LEU A 9 3.01 17.88 13.72
N GLN A 10 3.70 18.24 12.65
CA GLN A 10 3.10 18.36 11.33
C GLN A 10 2.74 16.99 10.75
N LYS A 11 1.46 16.83 10.41
CA LYS A 11 0.97 15.64 9.72
C LYS A 11 1.40 15.65 8.25
N LEU A 12 1.62 14.46 7.68
CA LEU A 12 1.93 14.33 6.26
C LEU A 12 0.71 14.73 5.43
N ILE A 13 0.91 15.57 4.41
CA ILE A 13 -0.14 16.06 3.51
C ILE A 13 -1.01 14.94 2.93
N LEU A 14 -0.40 13.79 2.62
CA LEU A 14 -1.12 12.63 2.09
C LEU A 14 -2.10 12.06 3.12
N ILE A 15 -1.72 12.04 4.40
CA ILE A 15 -2.62 11.55 5.45
C ILE A 15 -3.77 12.54 5.64
N GLU A 16 -3.49 13.85 5.62
CA GLU A 16 -4.51 14.89 5.72
C GLU A 16 -5.54 14.78 4.59
N GLU A 17 -5.09 14.65 3.33
CA GLU A 17 -5.97 14.51 2.17
C GLU A 17 -6.83 13.23 2.25
N ILE A 18 -6.22 12.08 2.59
CA ILE A 18 -6.94 10.80 2.69
C ILE A 18 -8.02 10.88 3.79
N GLU A 19 -7.69 11.45 4.94
CA GLU A 19 -8.65 11.61 6.04
C GLU A 19 -9.75 12.63 5.73
N GLN A 20 -9.43 13.72 5.01
CA GLN A 20 -10.43 14.69 4.54
C GLN A 20 -11.46 14.07 3.60
N GLN A 21 -11.05 13.07 2.82
CA GLN A 21 -11.95 12.27 1.98
C GLN A 21 -12.73 11.20 2.77
N GLY A 22 -12.54 11.11 4.09
CA GLY A 22 -13.24 10.18 4.98
C GLY A 22 -12.62 8.77 5.03
N HIS A 23 -11.40 8.60 4.55
CA HIS A 23 -10.69 7.32 4.56
C HIS A 23 -9.76 7.19 5.78
N LEU A 24 -9.48 5.95 6.18
CA LEU A 24 -8.56 5.63 7.26
C LEU A 24 -7.17 5.29 6.70
N VAL A 25 -6.13 5.89 7.29
CA VAL A 25 -4.73 5.53 7.00
C VAL A 25 -4.24 4.48 7.99
N MET A 26 -3.86 3.32 7.47
CA MET A 26 -3.32 2.21 8.25
C MET A 26 -1.80 2.10 8.06
N PHE A 27 -1.07 2.06 9.17
CA PHE A 27 0.38 1.84 9.17
C PHE A 27 0.68 0.40 9.58
N PHE A 28 1.43 -0.30 8.72
CA PHE A 28 1.90 -1.65 9.00
C PHE A 28 3.37 -1.63 9.46
N PRO A 29 3.79 -2.60 10.29
CA PRO A 29 5.20 -2.77 10.63
C PRO A 29 6.07 -2.94 9.38
N LYS A 30 7.25 -2.30 9.37
CA LYS A 30 8.20 -2.43 8.27
C LYS A 30 8.68 -3.87 8.16
N PHE A 31 8.80 -4.37 6.92
CA PHE A 31 9.28 -5.72 6.59
C PHE A 31 8.36 -6.89 6.99
N HIS A 32 7.10 -6.62 7.31
CA HIS A 32 6.08 -7.62 7.61
C HIS A 32 5.02 -7.69 6.51
N CYS A 33 5.41 -8.21 5.34
CA CYS A 33 4.52 -8.28 4.17
C CYS A 33 3.36 -9.26 4.35
N GLU A 34 3.48 -10.22 5.27
CA GLU A 34 2.44 -11.18 5.63
C GLU A 34 1.18 -10.54 6.21
N ILE A 35 1.29 -9.32 6.75
CA ILE A 35 0.18 -8.57 7.33
C ILE A 35 -0.49 -7.67 6.29
N ASN A 36 0.18 -7.39 5.17
CA ASN A 36 -0.35 -6.51 4.13
C ASN A 36 -1.32 -7.28 3.23
N TRP A 37 -2.61 -7.00 3.38
CA TRP A 37 -3.68 -7.62 2.57
C TRP A 37 -3.45 -7.48 1.06
N THR A 38 -2.89 -6.35 0.63
CA THR A 38 -2.61 -6.08 -0.79
C THR A 38 -1.58 -7.07 -1.35
N GLU A 39 -0.57 -7.46 -0.57
CA GLU A 39 0.41 -8.47 -0.99
C GLU A 39 -0.23 -9.85 -1.16
N TYR A 40 -1.11 -10.24 -0.24
CA TYR A 40 -1.88 -11.48 -0.35
C TYR A 40 -2.71 -11.51 -1.63
N PHE A 41 -3.46 -10.45 -1.90
CA PHE A 41 -4.27 -10.32 -3.11
C PHE A 41 -3.41 -10.44 -4.37
N TRP A 42 -2.32 -9.68 -4.46
CA TRP A 42 -1.40 -9.74 -5.60
C TRP A 42 -0.75 -11.10 -5.78
N ALA A 43 -0.42 -11.82 -4.70
CA ALA A 43 0.09 -13.18 -4.79
C ALA A 43 -0.90 -14.12 -5.48
N GLN A 44 -2.20 -14.00 -5.17
CA GLN A 44 -3.25 -14.80 -5.82
C GLN A 44 -3.45 -14.39 -7.28
N CYS A 45 -3.52 -13.08 -7.59
CA CYS A 45 -3.61 -12.59 -8.96
C CYS A 45 -2.43 -13.09 -9.82
N LYS A 46 -1.20 -12.97 -9.31
CA LYS A 46 0.01 -13.47 -10.00
C LYS A 46 -0.02 -14.99 -10.18
N ARG A 47 -0.57 -15.75 -9.24
CA ARG A 47 -0.72 -17.21 -9.37
C ARG A 47 -1.73 -17.56 -10.45
N TYR A 48 -2.87 -16.87 -10.48
CA TYR A 48 -3.90 -17.07 -11.49
C TYR A 48 -3.40 -16.71 -12.88
N ALA A 49 -2.81 -15.52 -13.05
CA ALA A 49 -2.26 -15.05 -14.30
C ALA A 49 -1.23 -16.05 -14.84
N ARG A 50 -0.24 -16.46 -14.03
CA ARG A 50 0.77 -17.45 -14.45
C ARG A 50 0.19 -18.79 -14.91
N LYS A 51 -0.94 -19.23 -14.33
CA LYS A 51 -1.57 -20.50 -14.71
C LYS A 51 -2.32 -20.41 -16.04
N HIS A 52 -2.89 -19.25 -16.36
CA HIS A 52 -3.73 -19.04 -17.54
C HIS A 52 -3.05 -18.14 -18.59
N TRP A 53 -1.75 -17.88 -18.41
CA TRP A 53 -0.99 -16.96 -19.24
C TRP A 53 -0.83 -17.51 -20.66
N ASP A 54 -1.20 -16.69 -21.64
CA ASP A 54 -1.07 -17.00 -23.07
C ASP A 54 0.09 -16.25 -23.75
N TYR A 55 0.96 -15.61 -22.96
CA TYR A 55 2.09 -14.79 -23.43
C TYR A 55 1.71 -13.54 -24.21
N THR A 56 0.45 -13.09 -24.12
CA THR A 56 0.00 -11.81 -24.68
C THR A 56 -0.39 -10.85 -23.58
N LEU A 57 -0.20 -9.54 -23.81
CA LEU A 57 -0.67 -8.52 -22.85
C LEU A 57 -2.19 -8.55 -22.68
N ALA A 58 -2.94 -9.01 -23.70
CA ALA A 58 -4.39 -9.15 -23.63
C ALA A 58 -4.84 -10.31 -22.74
N GLY A 59 -3.99 -11.32 -22.54
CA GLY A 59 -4.24 -12.43 -21.61
C GLY A 59 -3.78 -12.15 -20.17
N LEU A 60 -3.42 -10.89 -19.84
CA LEU A 60 -3.09 -10.44 -18.47
C LEU A 60 -4.34 -9.91 -17.77
#